data_AF-A0A7C5HFT2-F1
#
_entry.id   AF-A0A7C5HFT2-F1
#
_cell.length_a   1.000
_cell.length_b   1.000
_cell.length_c   1.000
_cell.angle_alpha   90.00
_cell.angle_beta   90.00
_cell.angle_gamma   90.00
#
_symmetry.space_group_name_H-M   'P 1'
#
loop_
_entity.id
_entity.type
_entity.pdbx_description
1 polymer ?
#
loop_
_entity_poly.entity_id
_entity_poly.type
_entity_poly.pdbx_seq_one_letter_code
_entity_poly.pdbx_strand_id
1 'polypeptide(L)'
;MKKYIDFLYTFRWLIVFLVPILVAILASSLKHLEIDGSYRIWFEKDSKILTDYDTFRDEFSNDDGISIVFRDENGIFNKKALGSIRRMTQALWEMPHIDRVDSITNYQHVHSDANK
;
A
#
# COMPACT_ATOMS: atom_id res chain seq x y z
N MET A 1 -6.44 40.89 -34.52
CA MET A 1 -6.37 41.30 -33.09
C MET A 1 -7.57 42.15 -32.66
N LYS A 2 -7.85 43.31 -33.28
CA LYS A 2 -8.99 44.18 -32.89
C LYS A 2 -10.35 43.44 -32.86
N LYS A 3 -10.71 42.74 -33.94
CA LYS A 3 -11.94 41.92 -34.02
C LYS A 3 -12.09 40.86 -32.90
N TYR A 4 -10.98 40.31 -32.41
CA TYR A 4 -10.99 39.31 -31.32
C TYR A 4 -11.25 39.99 -29.97
N ILE A 5 -10.61 41.14 -29.74
CA ILE A 5 -10.83 41.97 -28.55
C ILE A 5 -12.28 42.45 -28.51
N ASP A 6 -12.84 42.93 -29.62
CA ASP A 6 -14.22 43.39 -29.70
C ASP A 6 -15.23 42.27 -29.42
N PHE A 7 -14.93 41.04 -29.87
CA PHE A 7 -15.71 39.84 -29.54
C PHE A 7 -15.68 39.53 -28.04
N LEU A 8 -14.50 39.52 -27.42
CA LEU A 8 -14.36 39.31 -25.97
C LEU A 8 -15.11 40.38 -25.16
N TYR A 9 -15.06 41.64 -25.59
CA TYR A 9 -15.78 42.72 -24.93
C TYR A 9 -17.30 42.60 -25.08
N THR A 10 -17.80 42.13 -26.24
CA THR A 10 -19.24 41.98 -26.48
C THR A 10 -19.83 40.84 -25.63
N PHE A 11 -19.11 39.72 -25.52
CA PHE A 11 -19.54 38.52 -24.80
C PHE A 11 -18.96 38.40 -23.38
N ARG A 12 -18.46 39.49 -22.80
CA ARG A 12 -17.68 39.47 -21.54
C ARG A 12 -18.36 38.71 -20.40
N TRP A 13 -19.67 38.92 -20.21
CA TRP A 13 -20.44 38.25 -19.14
C TRP A 13 -20.67 36.79 -19.43
N LEU A 14 -20.93 36.44 -20.69
CA LEU A 14 -21.03 35.04 -21.11
C LEU A 14 -19.73 34.30 -20.80
N ILE A 15 -18.58 34.88 -21.15
CA ILE A 15 -17.26 34.27 -20.93
C ILE A 15 -16.95 34.15 -19.43
N VAL A 16 -17.22 35.20 -18.65
CA VAL A 16 -16.97 35.24 -17.19
C VAL A 16 -17.72 34.13 -16.46
N PHE A 17 -18.91 33.74 -16.89
CA PHE A 17 -19.65 32.64 -16.27
C PHE A 17 -19.40 31.29 -16.93
N LEU A 18 -19.37 31.24 -18.27
CA LEU A 18 -19.23 30.00 -19.02
C LEU A 18 -17.88 29.33 -18.78
N VAL A 19 -16.78 30.09 -18.73
CA VAL A 19 -15.44 29.51 -18.57
C VAL A 19 -15.26 28.86 -17.19
N PRO A 20 -15.57 29.53 -16.05
CA PRO A 20 -15.51 28.88 -14.74
C PRO A 20 -16.48 27.71 -14.61
N ILE A 21 -17.68 27.78 -15.18
CA ILE A 21 -18.63 26.66 -15.18
C ILE A 21 -18.04 25.47 -15.95
N LEU A 22 -17.46 25.70 -17.13
CA LEU A 22 -16.81 24.65 -17.92
C LEU A 22 -15.65 24.03 -17.14
N VAL A 23 -14.81 24.86 -16.51
CA VAL A 23 -13.71 24.38 -15.65
C VAL A 23 -14.24 23.57 -14.48
N ALA A 24 -15.32 24.01 -13.81
CA ALA A 24 -15.92 23.28 -12.69
C ALA A 24 -16.50 21.93 -13.13
N ILE A 25 -17.13 21.85 -14.32
CA ILE A 25 -17.63 20.61 -14.89
C ILE A 25 -16.47 19.65 -15.17
N LEU A 26 -15.39 20.11 -15.81
CA LEU A 26 -14.21 19.28 -16.05
C LEU A 26 -13.53 18.85 -14.74
N ALA A 27 -13.45 19.76 -13.78
CA ALA A 27 -12.86 19.50 -12.47
C ALA A 27 -13.72 18.56 -11.61
N SER A 28 -15.02 18.42 -11.89
CA SER A 28 -15.91 17.54 -11.13
C SER A 28 -15.48 16.07 -11.18
N SER A 29 -14.68 15.68 -12.19
CA SER A 29 -14.11 14.33 -12.33
C SER A 29 -12.96 14.05 -11.35
N LEU A 30 -12.31 15.07 -10.78
CA LEU A 30 -11.20 14.88 -9.83
C LEU A 30 -11.63 14.09 -8.57
N LYS A 31 -12.92 14.13 -8.22
CA LYS A 31 -13.46 13.36 -7.09
C LYS A 31 -13.41 11.84 -7.30
N HIS A 32 -13.21 11.38 -8.55
CA HIS A 32 -13.09 9.97 -8.92
C HIS A 32 -11.64 9.58 -9.24
N LEU A 33 -10.67 10.44 -8.93
CA LEU A 33 -9.27 10.14 -9.14
C LEU A 33 -8.81 9.08 -8.14
N GLU A 34 -8.42 7.92 -8.65
CA GLU A 34 -7.82 6.84 -7.85
C GLU A 34 -6.30 6.89 -8.03
N ILE A 35 -5.56 6.77 -6.92
CA ILE A 35 -4.11 6.65 -6.92
C ILE A 35 -3.79 5.16 -6.82
N ASP A 36 -3.27 4.58 -7.90
CA ASP A 36 -2.77 3.21 -7.89
C ASP A 36 -1.25 3.22 -7.65
N GLY A 37 -0.84 2.69 -6.50
CA GLY A 37 0.57 2.53 -6.10
C GLY A 37 1.13 1.14 -6.42
N SER A 38 0.35 0.28 -7.08
CA SER A 38 0.78 -1.06 -7.44
C SER A 38 1.86 -1.01 -8.52
N TYR A 39 2.84 -1.92 -8.43
CA TYR A 39 3.80 -2.11 -9.52
C TYR A 39 3.10 -2.55 -10.84
N ARG A 40 1.87 -3.07 -10.76
CA ARG A 40 1.09 -3.54 -11.92
C ARG A 40 0.83 -2.45 -12.97
N ILE A 41 0.78 -1.18 -12.56
CA ILE A 41 0.55 -0.05 -13.50
C ILE A 41 1.64 0.09 -14.56
N TRP A 42 2.83 -0.48 -14.30
CA TRP A 42 3.96 -0.45 -15.21
C TRP A 42 3.91 -1.55 -16.28
N PHE A 43 2.91 -2.43 -16.22
CA PHE A 43 2.73 -3.54 -17.16
C PHE A 43 1.48 -3.35 -18.00
N GLU A 44 1.51 -3.89 -19.22
CA GLU A 44 0.30 -3.98 -20.05
C GLU A 44 -0.75 -4.86 -19.38
N LYS A 45 -2.03 -4.57 -19.65
CA LYS A 45 -3.17 -5.27 -19.05
C LYS A 45 -3.12 -6.79 -19.24
N ASP A 46 -2.62 -7.23 -20.39
CA ASP A 46 -2.52 -8.66 -20.77
C ASP A 46 -1.08 -9.20 -20.67
N SER A 47 -0.25 -8.60 -19.80
CA SER A 47 1.15 -9.00 -19.66
C SER A 47 1.27 -10.43 -19.13
N LYS A 48 1.91 -11.31 -19.92
CA LYS A 48 2.25 -12.67 -19.47
C LYS A 48 3.06 -12.68 -18.17
N ILE A 49 3.91 -11.66 -17.96
CA ILE A 49 4.74 -11.54 -16.76
C ILE A 49 3.86 -11.40 -15.51
N LEU A 50 2.79 -10.60 -15.57
CA LEU A 50 1.86 -10.46 -14.45
C LEU A 50 1.15 -11.78 -14.16
N THR A 51 0.68 -12.48 -15.19
CA THR A 51 0.02 -13.78 -15.03
C THR A 51 0.93 -14.84 -14.43
N ASP A 52 2.18 -14.92 -14.90
CA ASP A 52 3.17 -15.86 -14.36
C ASP A 52 3.49 -15.52 -12.88
N TYR A 53 3.60 -14.23 -12.56
CA TYR A 53 3.84 -13.77 -11.19
C TYR A 53 2.65 -14.06 -10.25
N ASP A 54 1.42 -13.87 -10.73
CA ASP A 54 0.20 -14.20 -9.98
C ASP A 54 0.13 -15.70 -9.70
N THR A 55 0.45 -16.53 -10.71
CA THR A 55 0.53 -17.99 -10.55
C THR A 55 1.58 -18.39 -9.51
N PHE A 56 2.76 -17.75 -9.55
CA PHE A 56 3.81 -17.98 -8.56
C PHE A 56 3.35 -17.61 -7.14
N ARG A 57 2.67 -16.47 -6.97
CA ARG A 57 2.14 -16.04 -5.66
C ARG A 57 1.03 -16.94 -5.14
N ASP A 58 0.18 -17.45 -6.03
CA ASP A 58 -0.86 -18.40 -5.63
C ASP A 58 -0.25 -19.73 -5.13
N GLU A 59 0.88 -20.16 -5.69
CA GLU A 59 1.56 -21.40 -5.30
C GLU A 59 2.45 -21.24 -4.04
N PHE A 60 3.15 -20.11 -3.90
CA PHE A 60 4.15 -19.90 -2.85
C PHE A 60 3.76 -18.86 -1.79
N SER A 61 2.56 -18.29 -1.87
CA SER A 61 2.07 -17.14 -1.09
C SER A 61 2.81 -15.82 -1.38
N ASN A 62 2.32 -14.75 -0.77
CA ASN A 62 2.81 -13.39 -0.87
C ASN A 62 4.17 -13.23 -0.15
N ASP A 63 5.07 -12.44 -0.73
CA ASP A 63 6.34 -12.00 -0.14
C ASP A 63 6.25 -10.67 0.62
N ASP A 64 5.08 -10.02 0.64
CA ASP A 64 4.83 -8.79 1.40
C ASP A 64 4.98 -9.05 2.90
N GLY A 65 5.92 -8.33 3.51
CA GLY A 65 6.22 -8.42 4.94
C GLY A 65 6.16 -7.06 5.62
N ILE A 66 5.68 -7.05 6.87
CA ILE A 66 5.77 -5.88 7.76
C ILE A 66 6.85 -6.17 8.80
N SER A 67 7.81 -5.25 8.92
CA SER A 67 8.83 -5.32 9.97
C SER A 67 8.52 -4.37 11.11
N ILE A 68 8.46 -4.89 12.34
CA ILE A 68 8.30 -4.10 13.56
C ILE A 68 9.65 -4.04 14.29
N VAL A 69 10.18 -2.83 14.47
CA VAL A 69 11.43 -2.60 15.19
C VAL A 69 11.14 -2.26 16.64
N PHE A 70 11.73 -3.02 17.56
CA PHE A 70 11.55 -2.84 19.01
C PHE A 70 12.86 -2.41 19.68
N ARG A 71 12.79 -1.45 20.60
CA ARG A 71 13.91 -0.99 21.43
C ARG A 71 13.47 -0.89 22.89
N ASP A 72 14.33 -1.33 23.79
CA ASP A 72 14.22 -1.11 25.24
C ASP A 72 15.50 -0.45 25.75
N GLU A 73 15.38 0.49 26.68
CA GLU A 73 16.51 1.24 27.24
C GLU A 73 17.53 0.34 27.94
N ASN A 74 17.09 -0.79 28.52
CA ASN A 74 17.95 -1.74 29.21
C ASN A 74 18.40 -2.91 28.31
N GLY A 75 18.18 -2.80 27.00
CA GLY A 75 18.44 -3.86 26.03
C GLY A 75 17.29 -4.87 25.93
N ILE A 76 17.24 -5.61 24.82
CA ILE A 76 16.08 -6.46 24.48
C ILE A 76 16.03 -7.80 25.25
N PHE A 77 17.16 -8.27 25.78
CA PHE A 77 17.27 -9.56 26.48
C PHE A 77 16.87 -9.48 27.95
N ASN A 78 15.79 -8.77 28.24
CA ASN A 78 15.20 -8.68 29.58
C ASN A 78 13.77 -9.21 29.59
N LYS A 79 13.30 -9.65 30.76
CA LYS A 79 11.98 -10.31 30.90
C LYS A 79 10.81 -9.42 30.45
N LYS A 80 10.90 -8.11 30.66
CA LYS A 80 9.86 -7.14 30.28
C LYS A 80 9.80 -6.97 28.76
N ALA A 81 10.95 -6.77 28.12
CA ALA A 81 11.07 -6.63 26.68
C ALA A 81 10.63 -7.90 25.94
N LEU A 82 11.20 -9.06 26.28
CA LEU A 82 10.82 -10.34 25.69
C LEU A 82 9.35 -10.69 25.95
N GLY A 83 8.82 -10.38 27.14
CA GLY A 83 7.41 -10.56 27.44
C GLY A 83 6.49 -9.71 26.55
N SER A 84 6.93 -8.50 26.19
CA SER A 84 6.17 -7.60 25.32
C SER A 84 6.22 -8.06 23.86
N ILE A 85 7.40 -8.46 23.37
CA ILE A 85 7.56 -9.04 22.04
C ILE A 85 6.70 -10.30 21.90
N ARG A 86 6.70 -11.19 22.90
CA ARG A 86 5.88 -12.41 22.88
C ARG A 86 4.38 -12.11 22.78
N ARG A 87 3.87 -11.15 23.55
CA ARG A 87 2.45 -10.74 23.47
C ARG A 87 2.11 -10.15 22.10
N MET A 88 3.01 -9.33 21.54
CA MET A 88 2.84 -8.79 20.20
C MET A 88 2.83 -9.90 19.14
N THR A 89 3.77 -10.86 19.23
CA THR A 89 3.79 -12.04 18.35
C THR A 89 2.49 -12.83 18.42
N GLN A 90 1.95 -13.07 19.62
CA GLN A 90 0.67 -13.77 19.79
C GLN A 90 -0.50 -13.00 19.17
N ALA A 91 -0.58 -11.69 19.42
CA ALA A 91 -1.64 -10.85 18.85
C ALA A 91 -1.58 -10.81 17.30
N LEU A 92 -0.38 -10.76 16.72
CA LEU A 92 -0.21 -10.77 15.27
C LEU A 92 -0.65 -12.10 14.64
N TRP A 93 -0.44 -13.24 15.33
CA TRP A 93 -0.94 -14.54 14.85
C TRP A 93 -2.46 -14.63 14.77
N GLU A 94 -3.19 -13.83 15.56
CA GLU A 94 -4.66 -13.78 15.55
C GLU A 94 -5.21 -12.80 14.51
N MET A 95 -4.36 -12.01 13.85
CA MET A 95 -4.81 -11.03 12.87
C MET A 95 -5.19 -11.68 11.54
N PRO A 96 -6.29 -11.23 10.90
CA PRO A 96 -6.66 -11.70 9.58
C PRO A 96 -5.58 -11.34 8.55
N HIS A 97 -5.39 -12.23 7.56
CA HIS A 97 -4.43 -12.08 6.45
C HIS A 97 -2.94 -12.13 6.87
N ILE A 98 -2.63 -12.58 8.08
CA ILE A 98 -1.25 -12.88 8.49
C ILE A 98 -1.03 -14.40 8.41
N ASP A 99 -0.20 -14.82 7.46
CA ASP A 99 0.14 -16.24 7.30
C ASP A 99 1.25 -16.69 8.27
N ARG A 100 2.15 -15.77 8.66
CA ARG A 100 3.32 -16.10 9.48
C ARG A 100 3.81 -14.91 10.30
N VAL A 101 4.21 -15.18 11.54
CA VAL A 101 4.90 -14.22 12.41
C VAL A 101 6.16 -14.82 12.99
N ASP A 102 7.31 -14.26 12.61
CA ASP A 102 8.61 -14.59 13.18
C ASP A 102 9.05 -13.51 14.17
N SER A 103 9.57 -13.95 15.32
CA SER A 103 10.19 -13.04 16.29
C SER A 103 11.26 -13.76 17.11
N ILE A 104 12.08 -13.00 17.83
CA ILE A 104 13.08 -13.56 18.74
C ILE A 104 12.48 -14.44 19.86
N THR A 105 11.18 -14.35 20.09
CA THR A 105 10.46 -15.16 21.09
C THR A 105 9.76 -16.39 20.51
N ASN A 106 9.78 -16.57 19.19
CA ASN A 106 9.14 -17.68 18.46
C ASN A 106 10.14 -18.31 17.48
N TYR A 107 11.30 -18.76 17.99
CA TYR A 107 12.33 -19.40 17.17
C TYR A 107 12.01 -20.89 16.98
N GLN A 108 12.37 -21.43 15.82
CA GLN A 108 12.31 -22.88 15.60
C GLN A 108 13.36 -23.58 16.45
N HIS A 109 12.92 -24.43 17.37
CA HIS A 109 13.80 -25.24 18.20
C HIS A 109 13.79 -26.70 17.73
N VAL A 110 14.66 -27.03 16.77
CA VAL A 110 14.86 -28.40 16.28
C VAL A 110 16.07 -29.01 16.99
N HIS A 111 15.88 -30.15 17.63
CA HIS A 111 16.95 -30.95 18.23
C HIS A 111 16.67 -32.43 17.93
N SER A 112 17.73 -33.23 17.83
CA SER A 112 17.64 -34.68 17.69
C SER A 112 18.12 -35.31 18.99
N ASP A 113 17.29 -36.17 19.58
CA ASP A 113 17.69 -37.00 20.72
C ASP A 113 18.51 -38.18 20.18
N ALA A 114 19.77 -38.29 20.59
CA ALA A 114 20.71 -39.30 20.10
C ALA A 114 20.44 -40.73 20.61
N ASN A 115 19.24 -40.99 21.15
CA ASN A 115 18.85 -42.29 21.72
C ASN A 115 17.76 -42.96 20.87
N LYS A 116 18.09 -43.38 19.65
CA LYS A 116 17.42 -44.47 18.93
C LYS A 116 18.37 -45.11 17.92
#